data_AF-A0A917MF23-F1
#
_entry.id   AF-A0A917MF23-F1
#
_cell.length_a   1.000
_cell.length_b   1.000
_cell.length_c   1.000
_cell.angle_alpha   90.00
_cell.angle_beta   90.00
_cell.angle_gamma   90.00
#
_symmetry.space_group_name_H-M   'P 1'
#
loop_
_entity.id
_entity.type
_entity.pdbx_description
1 polymer ?
#
loop_
_entity_poly.entity_id
_entity_poly.type
_entity_poly.pdbx_seq_one_letter_code
_entity_poly.pdbx_strand_id
1 'polypeptide(L)'
;MKNYFKHKLRSKNPVIVVLWVLFFGILITAFIALFGLVFQYLWNWLMPDIFGLTTISYWQAIGLLILAKILFGGIGGDKDNGNCKMDKHHKKGKSSNKDFSKWELYDAYWKEEGEAAYEEYIEKINNPDSTKLEGSID
;
A
#
# COMPACT_ATOMS: atom_id res chain seq x y z
N MET A 1 -27.37 15.55 -23.49
CA MET A 1 -27.90 14.17 -23.58
C MET A 1 -27.44 13.44 -22.34
N LYS A 2 -28.40 12.87 -21.59
CA LYS A 2 -28.15 12.21 -20.32
C LYS A 2 -27.66 10.78 -20.58
N ASN A 3 -26.88 10.23 -19.65
CA ASN A 3 -26.56 8.80 -19.46
C ASN A 3 -25.32 8.23 -20.15
N TYR A 4 -24.08 8.34 -19.63
CA TYR A 4 -23.03 7.40 -20.10
C TYR A 4 -22.00 6.82 -19.10
N PHE A 5 -21.71 7.38 -17.92
CA PHE A 5 -20.55 6.86 -17.15
C PHE A 5 -20.77 6.58 -15.66
N LYS A 6 -21.88 5.93 -15.29
CA LYS A 6 -22.13 5.50 -13.90
C LYS A 6 -22.13 3.99 -13.66
N HIS A 7 -21.50 3.17 -14.50
CA HIS A 7 -21.71 1.72 -14.39
C HIS A 7 -20.52 0.79 -14.64
N LYS A 8 -19.28 1.24 -14.39
CA LYS A 8 -18.11 0.34 -14.40
C LYS A 8 -17.35 0.21 -13.09
N LEU A 9 -18.01 0.48 -11.95
CA LEU A 9 -17.65 -0.22 -10.69
C LEU A 9 -18.20 -1.64 -10.77
N ARG A 10 -17.53 -2.40 -11.64
CA ARG A 10 -17.70 -3.83 -11.84
C ARG A 10 -17.76 -4.48 -10.48
N SER A 11 -18.93 -5.03 -10.19
CA SER A 11 -19.26 -5.89 -9.06
C SER A 11 -18.07 -6.77 -8.69
N LYS A 12 -17.23 -6.30 -7.76
CA LYS A 12 -16.40 -7.23 -7.01
C LYS A 12 -17.40 -7.94 -6.13
N ASN A 13 -17.82 -9.12 -6.57
CA ASN A 13 -18.57 -10.02 -5.71
C ASN A 13 -17.80 -10.04 -4.38
N PRO A 14 -18.42 -9.73 -3.23
CA PRO A 14 -17.71 -9.70 -1.96
C PRO A 14 -16.99 -11.03 -1.72
N VAL A 15 -17.51 -12.11 -2.29
CA VAL A 15 -16.88 -13.44 -2.42
C VAL A 15 -15.47 -13.39 -3.04
N ILE A 16 -15.25 -12.66 -4.13
CA ILE A 16 -13.93 -12.52 -4.78
C ILE A 16 -12.97 -11.75 -3.88
N VAL A 17 -13.44 -10.69 -3.21
CA VAL A 17 -12.62 -9.93 -2.27
C VAL A 17 -12.23 -10.80 -1.07
N VAL A 18 -13.19 -11.54 -0.51
CA VAL A 18 -12.94 -12.49 0.59
C VAL A 18 -11.96 -13.59 0.17
N LEU A 19 -12.08 -14.10 -1.06
CA LEU A 19 -11.16 -15.11 -1.61
C LEU A 19 -9.73 -14.56 -1.75
N TRP A 20 -9.57 -13.32 -2.22
CA TRP A 20 -8.27 -12.66 -2.29
C TRP A 20 -7.68 -12.40 -0.91
N VAL A 21 -8.50 -11.96 0.05
CA VAL A 21 -8.05 -11.73 1.44
C VAL A 21 -7.59 -13.04 2.09
N LEU A 22 -8.33 -14.14 1.90
CA LEU A 22 -7.93 -15.47 2.38
C LEU A 22 -6.62 -15.93 1.73
N PHE A 23 -6.49 -15.79 0.41
CA PHE A 23 -5.28 -16.17 -0.32
C PHE A 23 -4.05 -15.39 0.16
N PHE A 24 -4.17 -14.07 0.31
CA PHE A 24 -3.09 -13.23 0.85
C PHE A 24 -2.77 -13.59 2.31
N GLY A 25 -3.77 -13.88 3.14
CA GLY A 25 -3.57 -14.33 4.51
C GLY A 25 -2.72 -15.60 4.57
N ILE A 26 -3.05 -16.60 3.74
CA ILE A 26 -2.31 -17.87 3.65
C ILE A 26 -0.88 -17.64 3.15
N LEU A 27 -0.71 -16.80 2.12
CA LEU A 27 0.62 -16.43 1.60
C LEU A 27 1.50 -15.79 2.66
N ILE A 28 0.95 -14.85 3.44
CA ILE A 28 1.68 -14.18 4.52
C ILE A 28 2.09 -15.19 5.58
N THR A 29 1.18 -16.08 6.01
CA THR A 29 1.49 -17.13 6.98
C THR A 29 2.58 -18.07 6.45
N ALA A 30 2.49 -18.48 5.18
CA ALA A 30 3.50 -19.33 4.56
C ALA A 30 4.87 -18.64 4.48
N PHE A 31 4.89 -17.34 4.17
CA PHE A 31 6.12 -16.56 4.13
C PHE A 31 6.78 -16.44 5.50
N ILE A 32 6.00 -16.21 6.56
CA ILE A 32 6.47 -16.19 7.95
C ILE A 32 7.01 -17.56 8.36
N ALA A 33 6.31 -18.64 8.01
CA ALA A 33 6.75 -19.99 8.32
C ALA A 33 8.06 -20.33 7.60
N LEU A 34 8.19 -19.97 6.32
CA LEU A 34 9.42 -20.15 5.54
C LEU A 34 10.57 -19.35 6.13
N PHE A 35 10.33 -18.10 6.50
CA PHE A 35 11.33 -17.25 7.14
C PHE A 35 11.80 -17.84 8.48
N GLY A 36 10.86 -18.37 9.29
CA GLY A 36 11.18 -19.07 10.53
C GLY A 36 12.02 -20.33 10.32
N LEU A 37 11.74 -21.10 9.26
CA LEU A 37 12.54 -22.29 8.91
C LEU A 37 13.96 -21.93 8.46
N VAL A 38 14.11 -20.89 7.62
CA VAL A 38 15.43 -20.41 7.19
C VAL A 38 16.23 -19.91 8.39
N PHE A 39 15.58 -19.14 9.28
CA PHE A 39 16.20 -18.66 10.51
C PHE A 39 16.67 -19.82 11.40
N GLN A 40 15.83 -20.83 11.61
CA GLN A 40 16.19 -22.02 12.38
C GLN A 40 17.38 -22.77 11.75
N TYR A 41 17.36 -22.98 10.43
CA TYR A 41 18.42 -23.70 9.72
C TYR A 41 19.75 -22.94 9.81
N LEU A 42 19.72 -21.63 9.56
CA LEU A 42 20.89 -20.77 9.65
C LEU A 42 21.44 -20.73 11.09
N TRP A 43 20.55 -20.62 12.08
CA TRP A 43 20.96 -20.61 13.48
C TRP A 43 21.62 -21.93 13.88
N ASN A 44 21.03 -23.07 13.52
CA ASN A 44 21.55 -24.39 13.86
C ASN A 44 22.88 -24.71 13.17
N TRP A 45 23.18 -24.05 12.05
CA TRP A 45 24.45 -24.21 11.36
C TRP A 45 25.53 -23.26 11.90
N LEU A 46 25.17 -22.03 12.26
CA LEU A 46 26.15 -20.99 12.63
C LEU A 46 26.46 -20.97 14.13
N MET A 47 25.44 -20.96 14.98
CA MET A 47 25.61 -20.71 16.41
C MET A 47 26.23 -21.89 17.17
N PRO A 48 25.84 -23.16 16.91
CA PRO A 48 26.51 -24.32 17.48
C PRO A 48 27.96 -24.47 17.00
N ASP A 49 28.23 -24.17 15.73
CA ASP A 49 29.57 -24.35 15.13
C ASP A 49 30.57 -23.30 15.62
N ILE A 50 30.14 -22.03 15.74
CA ILE A 50 31.02 -20.93 16.15
C ILE A 50 31.15 -20.82 17.68
N PHE A 51 30.05 -21.02 18.41
CA PHE A 51 29.99 -20.73 19.85
C PHE A 51 29.76 -21.97 20.72
N GLY A 52 29.58 -23.17 20.15
CA GLY A 52 29.30 -24.40 20.91
C GLY A 52 27.93 -24.40 21.60
N LEU A 53 27.01 -23.53 21.17
CA LEU A 53 25.67 -23.41 21.74
C LEU A 53 24.75 -24.57 21.32
N THR A 54 23.73 -24.87 22.12
CA THR A 54 22.71 -25.88 21.80
C THR A 54 21.85 -25.48 20.59
N THR A 55 21.50 -26.47 19.76
CA THR A 55 20.59 -26.30 18.62
C THR A 55 19.20 -25.85 19.09
N ILE A 56 18.56 -25.02 18.27
CA ILE A 56 17.23 -24.46 18.53
C ILE A 56 16.18 -25.25 17.73
N SER A 57 15.10 -25.64 18.41
CA SER A 57 13.91 -26.25 17.80
C SER A 57 13.00 -25.19 17.16
N TYR A 58 12.13 -25.60 16.24
CA TYR A 58 11.22 -24.68 15.52
C TYR A 58 10.41 -23.77 16.47
N TRP A 59 9.89 -24.33 17.55
CA TRP A 59 9.14 -23.59 18.57
C TRP A 59 10.01 -22.56 19.31
N GLN A 60 11.27 -22.88 19.58
CA GLN A 60 12.20 -21.94 20.21
C GLN A 60 12.62 -20.82 19.25
N ALA A 61 12.80 -21.13 17.96
CA ALA A 61 13.08 -20.13 16.93
C ALA A 61 11.93 -19.13 16.80
N ILE A 62 10.68 -19.61 16.77
CA ILE A 62 9.49 -18.76 16.80
C ILE A 62 9.43 -17.94 18.09
N GLY A 63 9.68 -18.55 19.25
CA GLY A 63 9.70 -17.84 20.53
C GLY A 63 10.73 -16.70 20.56
N LEU A 64 11.92 -16.93 20.01
CA LEU A 64 12.97 -15.92 19.85
C LEU A 64 12.56 -14.81 18.87
N LEU A 65 11.92 -15.15 17.74
CA LEU A 65 11.42 -14.16 16.80
C LEU A 65 10.33 -13.28 17.42
N ILE A 66 9.41 -13.87 18.20
CA ILE A 66 8.38 -13.13 18.93
C ILE A 66 9.03 -12.22 19.99
N LEU A 67 9.98 -12.74 20.75
CA LEU A 67 10.69 -11.95 21.76
C LEU A 67 11.46 -10.79 21.13
N ALA A 68 12.18 -11.04 20.04
CA ALA A 68 12.85 -9.99 19.27
C ALA A 68 11.84 -8.98 18.71
N LYS A 69 10.67 -9.42 18.25
CA LYS A 69 9.62 -8.51 17.76
C LYS A 69 9.03 -7.64 18.87
N ILE A 70 8.92 -8.16 20.09
CA ILE A 70 8.48 -7.37 21.26
C ILE A 70 9.58 -6.39 21.68
N LEU A 71 10.84 -6.82 21.71
CA LEU A 71 11.96 -5.97 22.11
C LEU A 71 12.29 -4.88 21.09
N PHE A 72 12.35 -5.22 19.80
CA PHE A 72 12.71 -4.32 18.71
C PHE A 72 11.50 -3.66 18.03
N GLY A 73 10.30 -4.21 18.19
CA GLY A 73 9.07 -3.68 17.59
C GLY A 73 8.07 -3.10 18.58
N GLY A 74 8.39 -3.09 19.88
CA GLY A 74 7.48 -2.67 20.95
C GLY A 74 7.63 -1.25 21.49
N ILE A 75 8.56 -0.43 20.98
CA ILE A 75 8.77 0.94 21.51
C ILE A 75 9.04 1.90 20.34
N GLY A 76 7.96 2.58 19.89
CA GLY A 76 7.98 3.67 18.92
C GLY A 76 6.96 3.42 17.80
N GLY A 77 5.84 4.13 17.67
CA GLY A 77 5.37 5.30 18.37
C GLY A 77 4.18 5.88 17.59
N ASP A 78 3.12 5.09 17.40
CA ASP A 78 1.85 5.64 16.93
C ASP A 78 1.02 6.06 18.13
N LYS A 79 1.13 7.34 18.48
CA LYS A 79 0.26 8.01 19.43
C LYS A 79 -0.58 9.03 18.68
N ASP A 80 -1.46 8.55 17.80
CA ASP A 80 -2.64 9.29 17.39
C ASP A 80 -3.74 9.01 18.41
N ASN A 81 -3.69 9.74 19.53
CA ASN A 81 -4.73 9.72 20.55
C ASN A 81 -5.55 11.00 20.44
N GLY A 82 -6.82 10.83 20.14
CA GLY A 82 -7.74 11.90 19.77
C GLY A 82 -8.11 12.88 20.88
N ASN A 83 -8.63 14.00 20.40
CA ASN A 83 -9.70 14.82 20.98
C ASN A 83 -9.39 15.61 22.25
N CYS A 84 -9.02 16.89 22.06
CA CYS A 84 -9.40 17.98 22.97
C CYS A 84 -9.82 19.20 22.14
N LYS A 85 -11.10 19.57 22.23
CA LYS A 85 -11.61 20.87 21.79
C LYS A 85 -10.98 21.97 22.64
N MET A 86 -10.41 23.01 22.02
CA MET A 86 -10.34 24.34 22.64
C MET A 86 -10.05 25.42 21.58
N ASP A 87 -10.81 26.50 21.68
CA ASP A 87 -10.92 27.64 20.81
C ASP A 87 -9.66 28.53 20.65
N LYS A 88 -9.61 29.15 19.45
CA LYS A 88 -9.18 30.52 19.10
C LYS A 88 -7.72 30.99 19.31
N HIS A 89 -7.16 31.39 18.15
CA HIS A 89 -6.19 32.46 17.89
C HIS A 89 -4.85 32.45 18.65
N HIS A 90 -3.75 32.11 17.95
CA HIS A 90 -2.71 33.06 17.53
C HIS A 90 -1.50 32.37 16.87
N LYS A 91 -1.09 32.94 15.72
CA LYS A 91 0.26 33.06 15.13
C LYS A 91 1.30 31.93 15.29
N LYS A 92 1.60 31.36 14.12
CA LYS A 92 2.94 31.17 13.51
C LYS A 92 3.93 30.25 14.23
N GLY A 93 4.09 29.04 13.68
CA GLY A 93 5.27 28.20 13.88
C GLY A 93 5.44 27.28 12.67
N LYS A 94 6.57 27.39 11.98
CA LYS A 94 6.95 26.49 10.88
C LYS A 94 7.05 25.06 11.40
N SER A 95 6.48 24.08 10.69
CA SER A 95 7.12 22.82 10.30
C SER A 95 6.10 21.85 9.72
N SER A 96 6.56 20.98 8.82
CA SER A 96 6.03 19.65 8.48
C SER A 96 4.93 19.51 7.40
N ASN A 97 5.26 18.59 6.46
CA ASN A 97 4.39 17.84 5.55
C ASN A 97 3.68 18.58 4.40
N LYS A 98 4.46 19.13 3.44
CA LYS A 98 3.93 19.53 2.12
C LYS A 98 3.68 18.35 1.16
N ASP A 99 3.90 17.11 1.59
CA ASP A 99 3.80 15.96 0.69
C ASP A 99 2.37 15.41 0.56
N PHE A 100 1.51 15.55 1.57
CA PHE A 100 0.13 15.04 1.51
C PHE A 100 -0.88 16.01 0.87
N SER A 101 -0.64 17.32 0.92
CA SER A 101 -1.55 18.32 0.31
C SER A 101 -1.48 18.35 -1.23
N LYS A 102 -0.35 17.92 -1.83
CA LYS A 102 -0.24 17.77 -3.29
C LYS A 102 -1.24 16.76 -3.85
N TRP A 103 -1.58 15.72 -3.08
CA TRP A 103 -2.53 14.68 -3.50
C TRP A 103 -3.98 15.16 -3.46
N GLU A 104 -4.37 16.01 -2.50
CA GLU A 104 -5.71 16.61 -2.47
C GLU A 104 -5.97 17.50 -3.69
N LEU A 105 -4.94 18.24 -4.14
CA LEU A 105 -5.03 19.03 -5.38
C LEU A 105 -5.05 18.16 -6.63
N TYR A 106 -4.37 17.01 -6.61
CA TYR A 106 -4.35 16.06 -7.72
C TYR A 106 -5.74 15.44 -7.96
N ASP A 107 -6.44 15.08 -6.87
CA ASP A 107 -7.79 14.52 -6.95
C ASP A 107 -8.80 15.53 -7.53
N ALA A 108 -8.68 16.80 -7.14
CA ALA A 108 -9.49 17.89 -7.70
C ALA A 108 -9.18 18.15 -9.18
N TYR A 109 -7.90 18.24 -9.56
CA TYR A 109 -7.48 18.44 -10.95
C TYR A 109 -7.92 17.29 -11.87
N TRP A 110 -7.76 16.04 -11.44
CA TRP A 110 -8.12 14.87 -12.26
C TRP A 110 -9.62 14.76 -12.49
N LYS A 111 -10.43 15.23 -11.53
CA LYS A 111 -11.89 15.20 -11.61
C LYS A 111 -12.47 16.27 -12.55
N GLU A 112 -11.84 17.44 -12.62
CA GLU A 112 -12.32 18.53 -13.49
C GLU A 112 -11.69 18.48 -14.89
N GLU A 113 -10.37 18.37 -14.99
CA GLU A 113 -9.63 18.43 -16.26
C GLU A 113 -9.35 17.04 -16.86
N GLY A 114 -9.15 16.04 -16.00
CA GLY A 114 -8.75 14.69 -16.43
C GLY A 114 -9.85 13.95 -17.20
N GLU A 115 -11.12 14.13 -16.84
CA GLU A 115 -12.24 13.48 -17.54
C GLU A 115 -12.37 13.97 -18.98
N ALA A 116 -12.27 15.29 -19.22
CA ALA A 116 -12.36 15.87 -20.55
C ALA A 116 -11.21 15.43 -21.47
N ALA A 117 -9.96 15.45 -20.96
CA ALA A 117 -8.79 14.98 -21.70
C ALA A 117 -8.87 13.48 -22.04
N TYR A 118 -9.45 12.67 -21.14
CA TYR A 118 -9.65 11.24 -21.38
C TYR A 118 -10.74 10.98 -22.43
N GLU A 119 -11.85 11.73 -22.40
CA GLU A 119 -12.89 11.62 -23.43
C GLU A 119 -12.35 11.99 -24.82
N GLU A 120 -11.56 13.05 -24.92
CA GLU A 120 -10.88 13.45 -26.16
C GLU A 120 -9.92 12.36 -26.66
N TYR A 121 -9.19 11.70 -25.76
CA TYR A 121 -8.32 10.58 -26.09
C TYR A 121 -9.10 9.37 -26.63
N ILE A 122 -10.24 9.04 -26.02
CA ILE A 122 -11.12 7.97 -26.48
C ILE A 122 -11.74 8.32 -27.84
N GLU A 123 -12.10 9.58 -28.07
CA GLU A 123 -12.58 10.07 -29.36
C GLU A 123 -11.53 9.94 -30.47
N LYS A 124 -10.27 10.30 -30.18
CA LYS A 124 -9.13 10.11 -31.10
C LYS A 124 -8.87 8.64 -31.45
N ILE A 125 -9.05 7.72 -30.49
CA ILE A 125 -8.91 6.29 -30.74
C ILE A 125 -10.07 5.73 -31.58
N ASN A 126 -11.30 6.17 -31.31
CA ASN A 126 -12.49 5.65 -31.99
C ASN A 126 -12.71 6.27 -33.38
N ASN A 127 -12.15 7.45 -33.64
CA ASN A 127 -12.20 8.13 -34.93
C ASN A 127 -10.79 8.26 -35.54
N PRO A 128 -10.21 7.16 -36.06
CA PRO A 128 -8.83 7.14 -36.56
C PRO A 128 -8.56 8.01 -37.80
N ASP A 129 -9.59 8.64 -38.39
CA ASP A 129 -9.47 9.46 -39.61
C ASP A 129 -9.19 10.95 -39.34
N SER A 130 -9.32 11.45 -38.10
CA SER A 130 -9.10 12.88 -37.79
C SER A 130 -7.64 13.28 -37.65
N THR A 131 -6.73 12.34 -37.37
CA THR A 131 -5.28 12.60 -37.22
C THR A 131 -4.51 12.63 -38.55
N LYS A 132 -5.16 12.31 -39.68
CA LYS A 132 -4.52 12.33 -41.01
C LYS A 132 -4.66 13.66 -41.76
N LEU A 133 -5.54 14.57 -41.32
CA LEU A 133 -5.80 15.82 -42.05
C LEU A 133 -5.00 17.02 -41.53
N GLU A 134 -4.46 16.96 -40.32
CA GLU A 134 -3.65 18.07 -39.75
C GLU A 134 -2.15 17.97 -40.10
N GLY A 135 -1.67 16.82 -40.57
CA GLY A 135 -0.27 16.61 -40.97
C GLY A 135 0.01 16.70 -42.47
N SER A 136 -0.94 17.17 -43.29
CA SER A 136 -0.80 17.28 -44.75
C SER A 136 -0.90 18.72 -45.27
N ILE A 137 -1.01 19.71 -44.38
CA ILE A 137 -0.94 21.14 -44.72
C ILE A 137 0.29 21.73 -44.03
N ASP A 138 1.47 21.17 -44.31
CA ASP A 138 2.79 21.78 -44.09
C ASP A 138 3.71 21.37 -45.24
#